data_AF-A0A3A0UIP8-F1
#
_entry.id   AF-A0A3A0UIP8-F1
#
_cell.length_a   1.000
_cell.length_b   1.000
_cell.length_c   1.000
_cell.angle_alpha   90.00
_cell.angle_beta   90.00
_cell.angle_gamma   90.00
#
_symmetry.space_group_name_H-M   'P 1'
#
loop_
_entity.id
_entity.type
_entity.pdbx_description
1 polymer ?
#
loop_
_entity_poly.entity_id
_entity_poly.type
_entity_poly.pdbx_seq_one_letter_code
_entity_poly.pdbx_strand_id
1 'polypeptide(L)'
;PRTPQGFEMLFNNFSAGILGFIMTIVGFKILAPIMEFIMHILSLAVEALVHAHLLPLVSIIVEPAKIVFLNNAINHGVFTPRGADQAASAGQSILYTIESNPGPGLGILVAYMIFGKGTAKATSYGAGIIHFLGGIHEIYFPYVLMRPL
;
A
#
# COMPACT_ATOMS: atom_id res chain seq x y z
N PRO A 1 -15.21 -15.96 38.33
CA PRO A 1 -15.69 -17.32 37.93
C PRO A 1 -14.50 -18.27 37.75
N ARG A 2 -14.42 -19.33 38.56
CA ARG A 2 -13.38 -20.37 38.42
C ARG A 2 -13.80 -21.29 37.28
N THR A 3 -13.16 -21.16 36.13
CA THR A 3 -13.26 -22.11 35.02
C THR A 3 -12.83 -23.51 35.51
N PRO A 4 -13.56 -24.59 35.16
CA PRO A 4 -13.17 -25.94 35.54
C PRO A 4 -11.77 -26.28 34.99
N GLN A 5 -10.93 -26.92 35.80
CA GLN A 5 -9.60 -27.37 35.38
C GLN A 5 -9.70 -28.23 34.11
N GLY A 6 -8.89 -27.93 33.11
CA GLY A 6 -8.91 -28.59 31.79
C GLY A 6 -9.80 -27.91 30.73
N PHE A 7 -10.77 -27.08 31.12
CA PHE A 7 -11.63 -26.32 30.18
C PHE A 7 -11.15 -24.88 29.94
N GLU A 8 -10.11 -24.44 30.65
CA GLU A 8 -9.57 -23.08 30.59
C GLU A 8 -9.15 -22.68 29.17
N MET A 9 -8.46 -23.57 28.45
CA MET A 9 -8.03 -23.31 27.07
C MET A 9 -9.23 -23.19 26.11
N LEU A 10 -10.26 -24.03 26.29
CA LEU A 10 -11.48 -23.97 25.50
C LEU A 10 -12.20 -22.65 25.74
N PHE A 11 -12.38 -22.27 27.00
CA PHE A 11 -13.05 -21.02 27.38
C PHE A 11 -12.27 -19.80 26.88
N ASN A 12 -10.95 -19.79 27.03
CA ASN A 12 -10.11 -18.68 26.57
C ASN A 12 -10.14 -18.54 25.05
N ASN A 13 -10.03 -19.63 24.30
CA ASN A 13 -10.05 -19.58 22.83
C ASN A 13 -11.43 -19.20 22.28
N PHE A 14 -12.52 -19.77 22.81
CA PHE A 14 -13.87 -19.40 22.38
C PHE A 14 -14.22 -17.96 22.76
N SER A 15 -13.86 -17.51 23.96
CA SER A 15 -14.10 -16.12 24.39
C SER A 15 -13.31 -15.14 23.54
N ALA A 16 -12.02 -15.43 23.27
CA ALA A 16 -11.20 -14.62 22.37
C ALA A 16 -11.72 -14.62 20.93
N GLY A 17 -12.20 -15.77 20.44
CA GLY A 17 -12.81 -15.89 19.12
C GLY A 17 -14.09 -15.08 18.97
N ILE A 18 -15.00 -15.16 19.95
CA ILE A 18 -16.25 -14.38 19.97
C ILE A 18 -15.94 -12.88 20.08
N LEU A 19 -15.01 -12.50 20.96
CA LEU A 19 -14.58 -11.11 21.09
C LEU A 19 -13.96 -10.60 19.80
N GLY A 20 -13.07 -11.37 19.17
CA GLY A 20 -12.46 -11.06 17.89
C GLY A 20 -13.50 -10.90 16.77
N PHE A 21 -14.52 -11.76 16.73
CA PHE A 21 -15.62 -11.67 15.79
C PHE A 21 -16.41 -10.35 15.95
N ILE A 22 -16.78 -10.01 17.19
CA ILE A 22 -17.49 -8.76 17.49
C ILE A 22 -16.63 -7.55 17.13
N MET A 23 -15.36 -7.55 17.55
CA MET A 23 -14.40 -6.50 17.21
C MET A 23 -14.20 -6.34 15.70
N THR A 24 -14.24 -7.44 14.94
CA THR A 24 -14.13 -7.41 13.48
C THR A 24 -15.34 -6.74 12.85
N ILE A 25 -16.56 -7.06 13.28
CA ILE A 25 -17.78 -6.42 12.75
C ILE A 25 -17.78 -4.92 13.06
N VAL A 26 -17.46 -4.55 14.30
CA VAL A 26 -17.41 -3.14 14.74
C VAL A 26 -16.29 -2.40 14.00
N GLY A 27 -15.11 -3.00 13.95
CA GLY A 27 -13.95 -2.46 13.25
C GLY A 27 -14.24 -2.23 11.77
N PHE A 28 -14.86 -3.19 11.09
CA PHE A 28 -15.25 -3.06 9.69
C PHE A 28 -16.25 -1.91 9.48
N LYS A 29 -17.30 -1.81 10.31
CA LYS A 29 -18.30 -0.73 10.18
C LYS A 29 -17.71 0.67 10.38
N ILE A 30 -16.66 0.80 11.18
CA ILE A 30 -15.99 2.09 11.42
C ILE A 30 -14.96 2.38 10.34
N LEU A 31 -14.14 1.39 9.97
CA LEU A 31 -13.03 1.57 9.02
C LEU A 31 -13.49 1.64 7.57
N ALA A 32 -14.54 0.90 7.19
CA ALA A 32 -15.06 0.89 5.82
C ALA A 32 -15.41 2.29 5.29
N PRO A 33 -16.25 3.12 5.97
CA PRO A 33 -16.59 4.45 5.46
C PRO A 33 -15.38 5.39 5.42
N ILE A 34 -14.43 5.24 6.35
CA ILE A 34 -13.18 6.02 6.36
C ILE A 34 -12.36 5.66 5.11
N MET A 35 -12.19 4.37 4.84
CA MET A 35 -11.45 3.90 3.67
C MET A 35 -12.15 4.31 2.36
N GLU A 36 -13.48 4.20 2.27
CA GLU A 36 -14.25 4.67 1.12
C GLU A 36 -14.05 6.17 0.88
N PHE A 37 -14.08 6.98 1.93
CA PHE A 37 -13.84 8.42 1.83
C PHE A 37 -12.41 8.73 1.33
N ILE A 38 -11.39 8.05 1.86
CA ILE A 38 -10.00 8.20 1.42
C ILE A 38 -9.86 7.81 -0.06
N MET A 39 -10.43 6.66 -0.46
CA MET A 39 -10.42 6.20 -1.85
C MET A 39 -11.13 7.18 -2.79
N HIS A 40 -12.25 7.77 -2.36
CA HIS A 40 -12.97 8.76 -3.15
C HIS A 40 -12.13 10.03 -3.39
N ILE A 41 -11.48 10.57 -2.36
CA ILE A 41 -10.59 11.73 -2.50
C ILE A 41 -9.42 11.41 -3.44
N LEU A 42 -8.79 10.25 -3.27
CA LEU A 42 -7.68 9.83 -4.12
C LEU A 42 -8.11 9.66 -5.58
N SER A 43 -9.31 9.11 -5.83
CA SER A 43 -9.89 9.03 -7.17
C SER A 43 -10.04 10.40 -7.81
N LEU A 44 -10.65 11.36 -7.10
CA LEU A 44 -10.83 12.73 -7.61
C LEU A 44 -9.49 13.41 -7.91
N ALA A 45 -8.49 13.24 -7.04
CA ALA A 45 -7.17 13.81 -7.23
C ALA A 45 -6.46 13.23 -8.47
N VAL A 46 -6.52 11.91 -8.65
CA VAL A 46 -5.98 11.23 -9.82
C VAL A 46 -6.69 11.69 -11.09
N GLU A 47 -8.02 11.74 -11.09
CA GLU A 47 -8.82 12.18 -12.24
C GLU A 47 -8.47 13.60 -12.68
N ALA A 48 -8.36 14.53 -11.72
CA ALA A 48 -7.96 15.90 -12.01
C ALA A 48 -6.57 15.95 -12.70
N LEU A 49 -5.61 15.14 -12.24
CA LEU A 49 -4.27 15.05 -12.85
C LEU A 49 -4.29 14.43 -14.24
N VAL A 50 -5.12 13.39 -14.45
CA VAL A 50 -5.30 12.75 -15.77
C VAL A 50 -5.89 13.75 -16.77
N HIS A 51 -6.96 14.46 -16.40
CA HIS A 51 -7.60 15.47 -17.26
C HIS A 51 -6.65 16.62 -17.59
N ALA A 52 -5.80 17.03 -16.64
CA ALA A 52 -4.79 18.05 -16.85
C ALA A 52 -3.56 17.58 -17.65
N HIS A 53 -3.49 16.31 -18.06
CA HIS A 53 -2.31 15.69 -18.70
C HIS A 53 -1.05 15.74 -17.83
N LEU A 54 -1.22 15.78 -16.50
CA LEU A 54 -0.17 15.88 -15.49
C LEU A 54 0.14 14.51 -14.86
N LEU A 55 0.03 13.43 -15.62
CA LEU A 55 0.32 12.07 -15.16
C LEU A 55 1.66 11.91 -14.43
N PRO A 56 2.77 12.58 -14.83
CA PRO A 56 4.03 12.50 -14.07
C PRO A 56 3.94 13.00 -12.63
N LEU A 57 2.99 13.89 -12.31
CA LEU A 57 2.81 14.42 -10.95
C LEU A 57 2.02 13.46 -10.05
N VAL A 58 1.38 12.43 -10.60
CA VAL A 58 0.62 11.44 -9.81
C VAL A 58 1.51 10.74 -8.79
N SER A 59 2.79 10.51 -9.10
CA SER A 59 3.77 9.92 -8.17
C SER A 59 3.96 10.73 -6.88
N ILE A 60 3.74 12.06 -6.89
CA ILE A 60 3.86 12.90 -5.69
C ILE A 60 2.77 12.53 -4.67
N ILE A 61 1.62 12.06 -5.12
CA ILE A 61 0.50 11.64 -4.26
C ILE A 61 0.59 10.14 -3.96
N VAL A 62 0.85 9.33 -4.98
CA VAL A 62 0.81 7.87 -4.89
C VAL A 62 1.96 7.30 -4.06
N GLU A 63 3.17 7.83 -4.22
CA GLU A 63 4.33 7.25 -3.53
C GLU A 63 4.27 7.41 -2.00
N PRO A 64 3.93 8.59 -1.43
CA PRO A 64 3.69 8.70 0.01
C PRO A 64 2.57 7.77 0.50
N ALA A 65 1.48 7.65 -0.26
CA ALA A 65 0.37 6.78 0.09
C ALA A 65 0.76 5.29 0.10
N LYS A 66 1.59 4.85 -0.85
CA LYS A 66 2.16 3.49 -0.88
C LYS A 66 2.99 3.21 0.37
N ILE A 67 3.84 4.14 0.79
CA ILE A 67 4.71 3.99 1.97
C ILE A 67 3.91 3.85 3.27
N VAL A 68 2.73 4.49 3.37
CA VAL A 68 1.78 4.28 4.48
C VAL A 68 0.83 3.10 4.27
N PHE A 69 1.18 2.17 3.36
CA PHE A 69 0.46 0.93 3.07
C PHE A 69 -0.94 1.10 2.48
N LEU A 70 -1.19 2.21 1.76
CA LEU A 70 -2.43 2.42 0.99
C LEU A 70 -2.33 1.93 -0.47
N ASN A 71 -1.28 1.17 -0.81
CA ASN A 71 -1.05 0.64 -2.16
C ASN A 71 -2.24 -0.17 -2.70
N ASN A 72 -2.81 -1.07 -1.90
CA ASN A 72 -3.97 -1.89 -2.29
C ASN A 72 -5.25 -1.05 -2.44
N ALA A 73 -5.44 -0.06 -1.55
CA ALA A 73 -6.59 0.84 -1.63
C ALA A 73 -6.55 1.68 -2.91
N ILE A 74 -5.38 2.17 -3.29
CA ILE A 74 -5.19 2.91 -4.54
C ILE A 74 -5.33 2.00 -5.76
N ASN A 75 -4.66 0.85 -5.75
CA ASN A 75 -4.65 -0.04 -6.90
C ASN A 75 -6.03 -0.64 -7.19
N HIS A 76 -6.67 -1.26 -6.20
CA HIS A 76 -7.97 -1.91 -6.38
C HIS A 76 -9.15 -0.95 -6.26
N GLY A 77 -9.02 0.12 -5.47
CA GLY A 77 -10.10 1.09 -5.27
C GLY A 77 -10.19 2.17 -6.34
N VAL A 78 -9.07 2.51 -7.00
CA VAL A 78 -9.02 3.64 -7.96
C VAL A 78 -8.51 3.20 -9.33
N PHE A 79 -7.29 2.70 -9.43
CA PHE A 79 -6.65 2.49 -10.74
C PHE A 79 -7.22 1.30 -11.52
N THR A 80 -7.49 0.18 -10.86
CA THR A 80 -7.98 -1.03 -11.53
C THR A 80 -9.37 -0.83 -12.15
N PRO A 81 -10.38 -0.29 -11.44
CA PRO A 81 -11.71 -0.04 -12.01
C PRO A 81 -11.65 0.94 -13.19
N ARG A 82 -10.95 2.08 -13.02
CA ARG A 82 -10.83 3.10 -14.08
C ARG A 82 -9.99 2.62 -15.26
N GLY A 83 -8.96 1.85 -14.99
CA GLY A 83 -8.14 1.21 -16.01
C GLY A 83 -8.98 0.24 -16.85
N ALA A 84 -9.91 -0.49 -16.23
CA ALA A 84 -10.81 -1.40 -16.93
C ALA A 84 -11.79 -0.64 -17.82
N ASP A 85 -12.38 0.45 -17.33
CA ASP A 85 -13.28 1.31 -18.11
C ASP A 85 -12.57 1.90 -19.35
N GLN A 86 -11.34 2.39 -19.16
CA GLN A 86 -10.52 2.91 -20.26
C GLN A 86 -10.11 1.81 -21.24
N ALA A 87 -9.66 0.66 -20.74
CA ALA A 87 -9.23 -0.46 -21.57
C ALA A 87 -10.40 -1.08 -22.35
N ALA A 88 -11.62 -1.06 -21.80
CA ALA A 88 -12.82 -1.51 -22.52
C ALA A 88 -13.08 -0.69 -23.79
N SER A 89 -12.73 0.60 -23.78
CA SER A 89 -12.94 1.51 -24.92
C SER A 89 -11.71 1.62 -25.84
N ALA A 90 -10.51 1.70 -25.25
CA ALA A 90 -9.26 1.99 -25.95
C ALA A 90 -8.32 0.78 -26.09
N GLY A 91 -8.68 -0.39 -25.54
CA GLY A 91 -7.88 -1.61 -25.53
C GLY A 91 -6.70 -1.61 -24.52
N GLN A 92 -6.42 -0.48 -23.88
CA GLN A 92 -5.29 -0.31 -22.96
C GLN A 92 -5.56 0.82 -21.96
N SER A 93 -4.82 0.83 -20.84
CA SER A 93 -4.81 1.96 -19.92
C SER A 93 -3.45 2.10 -19.24
N ILE A 94 -2.92 3.33 -19.24
CA ILE A 94 -1.70 3.68 -18.52
C ILE A 94 -1.88 3.61 -17.00
N LEU A 95 -3.12 3.64 -16.49
CA LEU A 95 -3.43 3.58 -15.06
C LEU A 95 -2.91 2.28 -14.42
N TYR A 96 -2.85 1.18 -15.18
CA TYR A 96 -2.26 -0.09 -14.72
C TYR A 96 -0.75 -0.02 -14.45
N THR A 97 -0.06 0.95 -15.03
CA THR A 97 1.40 1.12 -14.89
C THR A 97 1.80 2.13 -13.82
N ILE A 98 0.83 2.85 -13.24
CA ILE A 98 1.15 3.93 -12.28
C ILE A 98 1.68 3.35 -10.98
N GLU A 99 0.99 2.37 -10.40
CA GLU A 99 1.39 1.77 -9.13
C GLU A 99 2.65 0.92 -9.28
N SER A 100 2.73 0.16 -10.38
CA SER A 100 3.84 -0.72 -10.72
C SER A 100 5.07 0.01 -11.28
N ASN A 101 5.12 1.33 -11.19
CA ASN A 101 6.30 2.10 -11.59
C ASN A 101 7.46 1.88 -10.59
N PRO A 102 8.58 1.23 -11.00
CA PRO A 102 9.69 0.99 -10.09
C PRO A 102 10.57 2.22 -9.88
N GLY A 103 10.41 3.27 -10.68
CA GLY A 103 11.31 4.42 -10.77
C GLY A 103 11.56 5.13 -9.44
N PRO A 104 10.51 5.60 -8.72
CA PRO A 104 10.69 6.29 -7.44
C PRO A 104 11.39 5.43 -6.39
N GLY A 105 10.94 4.18 -6.21
CA GLY A 105 11.52 3.25 -5.24
C GLY A 105 12.98 2.91 -5.57
N LEU A 106 13.30 2.67 -6.84
CA LEU A 106 14.68 2.44 -7.29
C LEU A 106 15.54 3.69 -7.05
N GLY A 107 15.01 4.89 -7.29
CA GLY A 107 15.70 6.14 -7.00
C GLY A 107 16.11 6.28 -5.54
N ILE A 108 15.20 5.93 -4.61
CA ILE A 108 15.49 5.88 -3.17
C ILE A 108 16.58 4.85 -2.87
N LEU A 109 16.48 3.65 -3.43
CA LEU A 109 17.46 2.60 -3.19
C LEU A 109 18.84 2.98 -3.73
N VAL A 110 18.93 3.59 -4.92
CA VAL A 110 20.17 4.13 -5.50
C VAL A 110 20.75 5.24 -4.61
N ALA A 111 19.92 6.12 -4.06
CA ALA A 111 20.38 7.12 -3.11
C ALA A 111 21.01 6.48 -1.86
N TYR A 112 20.45 5.38 -1.35
CA TYR A 112 21.05 4.60 -0.26
C TYR A 112 22.33 3.85 -0.68
N MET A 113 22.41 3.34 -1.91
CA MET A 113 23.63 2.69 -2.42
C MET A 113 24.79 3.68 -2.49
N ILE A 114 24.54 4.91 -2.97
CA ILE A 114 25.59 5.92 -3.17
C ILE A 114 25.89 6.63 -1.84
N PHE A 115 24.86 7.19 -1.18
CA PHE A 115 25.00 8.11 -0.05
C PHE A 115 24.66 7.50 1.32
N GLY A 116 24.11 6.29 1.36
CA GLY A 116 23.80 5.60 2.62
C GLY A 116 25.04 5.22 3.43
N LYS A 117 24.84 4.90 4.70
CA LYS A 117 25.91 4.47 5.63
C LYS A 117 25.51 3.20 6.37
N GLY A 118 26.51 2.42 6.78
CA GLY A 118 26.32 1.22 7.60
C GLY A 118 25.43 0.16 6.94
N THR A 119 24.54 -0.42 7.72
CA THR A 119 23.64 -1.51 7.30
C THR A 119 22.70 -1.09 6.17
N ALA A 120 22.15 0.12 6.22
CA ALA A 120 21.22 0.62 5.21
C ALA A 120 21.85 0.66 3.79
N LYS A 121 23.14 1.02 3.68
CA LYS A 121 23.85 0.94 2.40
C LYS A 121 24.05 -0.51 1.97
N ALA A 122 24.52 -1.37 2.86
CA ALA A 122 24.80 -2.77 2.55
C ALA A 122 23.54 -3.52 2.05
N THR A 123 22.39 -3.31 2.69
CA THR A 123 21.13 -3.97 2.32
C THR A 123 20.49 -3.38 1.07
N SER A 124 20.77 -2.11 0.74
CA SER A 124 20.15 -1.43 -0.41
C SER A 124 20.47 -2.08 -1.76
N TYR A 125 21.65 -2.70 -1.92
CA TYR A 125 22.03 -3.42 -3.14
C TYR A 125 21.13 -4.62 -3.41
N GLY A 126 20.93 -5.48 -2.41
CA GLY A 126 20.03 -6.63 -2.51
C GLY A 126 18.58 -6.20 -2.69
N ALA A 127 18.16 -5.18 -1.94
CA ALA A 127 16.82 -4.59 -2.10
C ALA A 127 16.61 -4.03 -3.51
N GLY A 128 17.62 -3.40 -4.12
CA GLY A 128 17.56 -2.89 -5.50
C GLY A 128 17.31 -3.98 -6.54
N ILE A 129 17.98 -5.13 -6.39
CA ILE A 129 17.78 -6.29 -7.28
C ILE A 129 16.36 -6.82 -7.15
N ILE A 130 15.89 -7.02 -5.91
CA ILE A 130 14.54 -7.53 -5.65
C ILE A 130 13.47 -6.53 -6.13
N HIS A 131 13.68 -5.23 -5.93
CA HIS A 131 12.77 -4.19 -6.37
C HIS A 131 12.66 -4.16 -7.90
N PHE A 132 13.80 -4.05 -8.59
CA PHE A 132 13.81 -3.81 -10.03
C PHE A 132 13.54 -5.07 -10.86
N LEU A 133 14.15 -6.21 -10.50
CA LEU A 133 14.00 -7.47 -11.23
C LEU A 133 12.91 -8.36 -10.65
N GLY A 134 12.76 -8.34 -9.32
CA GLY A 134 11.73 -9.13 -8.65
C GLY A 134 10.34 -8.49 -8.64
N GLY A 135 10.25 -7.18 -8.92
CA GLY A 135 8.98 -6.44 -8.96
C GLY A 135 8.32 -6.27 -7.59
N ILE A 136 9.05 -6.49 -6.49
CA ILE A 136 8.53 -6.30 -5.12
C ILE A 136 8.74 -4.84 -4.73
N HIS A 137 7.75 -4.00 -5.02
CA HIS A 137 7.86 -2.56 -4.84
C HIS A 137 7.64 -2.09 -3.39
N GLU A 138 7.42 -2.99 -2.43
CA GLU A 138 7.33 -2.66 -1.01
C GLU A 138 8.70 -2.65 -0.33
N ILE A 139 9.72 -3.26 -0.94
CA ILE A 139 11.02 -3.47 -0.29
C ILE A 139 11.77 -2.17 0.00
N TYR A 140 11.44 -1.07 -0.70
CA TYR A 140 12.02 0.24 -0.44
C TYR A 140 11.32 1.02 0.69
N PHE A 141 10.12 0.63 1.13
CA PHE A 141 9.37 1.39 2.15
C PHE A 141 10.16 1.57 3.45
N PRO A 142 10.82 0.53 4.02
CA PRO A 142 11.61 0.69 5.23
C PRO A 142 12.73 1.72 5.07
N TYR A 143 13.30 1.88 3.88
CA TYR A 143 14.37 2.84 3.62
C TYR A 143 13.87 4.28 3.72
N VAL A 144 12.61 4.55 3.35
CA VAL A 144 12.00 5.86 3.57
C VAL A 144 11.67 6.06 5.04
N LEU A 145 11.11 5.04 5.69
CA LEU A 145 10.70 5.08 7.10
C LEU A 145 11.88 5.13 8.09
N MET A 146 13.10 4.79 7.68
CA MET A 146 14.31 4.91 8.51
C MET A 146 14.73 6.36 8.76
N ARG A 147 14.35 7.27 7.86
CA ARG A 147 14.61 8.72 7.99
C ARG A 147 13.42 9.50 7.44
N PRO A 148 12.28 9.47 8.15
CA PRO A 148 11.17 10.34 7.80
C PRO A 148 11.64 11.78 8.03
N LEU A 149 11.49 12.62 7.00
CA LEU A 149 11.76 14.05 7.09
C LEU A 149 10.82 14.73 8.09
#